data_AF-A0A2N0FS20-F1
#
_entry.id   AF-A0A2N0FS20-F1
#
_cell.length_a   1.000
_cell.length_b   1.000
_cell.length_c   1.000
_cell.angle_alpha   90.00
_cell.angle_beta   90.00
_cell.angle_gamma   90.00
#
_symmetry.space_group_name_H-M   'P 1'
#
loop_
_entity.id
_entity.type
_entity.pdbx_description
1 polymer ?
#
loop_
_entity_poly.entity_id
_entity_poly.type
_entity_poly.pdbx_seq_one_letter_code
_entity_poly.pdbx_strand_id
1 'polypeptide(L)'
;MTINWILGDEVEETLHHYCVELEYKLRPKIVKFLISRLDPDSSVDFSCFQFDIDVEGRSIGISNTTPHQYYSLIEADFPKPILEFTKI
;
A
#
# COMPACT_ATOMS: atom_id res chain seq x y z
N MET A 1 8.54 -5.13 1.41
CA MET A 1 7.32 -4.39 1.06
C MET A 1 7.70 -3.09 0.41
N THR A 2 7.32 -2.95 -0.86
CA THR A 2 7.58 -1.77 -1.68
C THR A 2 6.28 -1.02 -1.92
N ILE A 3 6.36 0.31 -1.92
CA ILE A 3 5.26 1.18 -2.32
C ILE A 3 5.65 1.81 -3.65
N ASN A 4 4.79 1.64 -4.64
CA ASN A 4 4.91 2.26 -5.95
C ASN A 4 4.03 3.52 -5.93
N TRP A 5 4.67 4.68 -6.00
CA TRP A 5 3.98 5.96 -6.02
C TRP A 5 3.51 6.28 -7.44
N ILE A 6 2.20 6.43 -7.62
CA ILE A 6 1.59 6.95 -8.85
C ILE A 6 1.30 8.42 -8.58
N LEU A 7 2.14 9.27 -9.17
CA LEU A 7 2.13 10.71 -9.01
C LEU A 7 1.61 11.36 -10.29
N GLY A 8 0.78 12.40 -10.16
CA GLY A 8 0.38 13.26 -11.28
C GLY A 8 1.48 14.26 -11.66
N ASP A 9 1.15 15.22 -12.54
CA ASP A 9 2.10 16.20 -13.11
C ASP A 9 2.59 17.30 -12.13
N GLU A 10 2.28 17.22 -10.82
CA GLU A 10 2.63 18.27 -9.84
C GLU A 10 4.04 18.12 -9.21
N VAL A 11 4.64 19.27 -8.90
CA VAL A 11 6.07 19.52 -8.62
C VAL A 11 6.63 18.81 -7.36
N GLU A 12 7.90 18.43 -7.48
CA GLU A 12 8.60 17.29 -6.89
C GLU A 12 8.84 17.32 -5.35
N GLU A 13 8.98 18.49 -4.71
CA GLU A 13 9.50 18.55 -3.34
C GLU A 13 8.42 18.47 -2.24
N THR A 14 7.30 19.19 -2.39
CA THR A 14 6.15 19.09 -1.47
C THR A 14 5.49 17.71 -1.57
N LEU A 15 5.49 17.14 -2.77
CA LEU A 15 4.97 15.81 -3.05
C LEU A 15 5.81 14.71 -2.38
N HIS A 16 7.14 14.87 -2.37
CA HIS A 16 8.03 13.93 -1.67
C HIS A 16 7.75 13.87 -0.16
N HIS A 17 7.69 15.02 0.51
CA HIS A 17 7.39 15.07 1.95
C HIS A 17 6.02 14.45 2.25
N TYR A 18 5.02 14.75 1.42
CA TYR A 18 3.69 14.18 1.52
C TYR A 18 3.71 12.64 1.37
N CYS A 19 4.45 12.10 0.41
CA CYS A 19 4.59 10.65 0.23
C CYS A 19 5.22 9.98 1.47
N VAL A 20 6.26 10.59 2.06
CA VAL A 20 6.89 10.08 3.29
C VAL A 20 5.90 10.05 4.45
N GLU A 21 5.15 11.13 4.68
CA GLU A 21 4.14 11.17 5.74
C GLU A 21 3.02 10.14 5.50
N LEU A 22 2.62 9.96 4.24
CA LEU A 22 1.59 9.02 3.88
C LEU A 22 2.05 7.57 4.08
N GLU A 23 3.28 7.26 3.68
CA GLU A 23 3.92 5.97 3.92
C GLU A 23 3.96 5.63 5.42
N TYR A 24 4.34 6.60 6.24
CA TYR A 24 4.38 6.44 7.70
C TYR A 24 3.02 6.05 8.28
N LYS A 25 1.92 6.62 7.75
CA LYS A 25 0.55 6.32 8.17
C LYS A 25 0.04 4.99 7.62
N LEU A 26 0.45 4.61 6.41
CA LEU A 26 -0.06 3.42 5.72
C LEU A 26 0.67 2.13 6.10
N ARG A 27 2.01 2.16 6.24
CA ARG A 27 2.80 0.94 6.51
C ARG A 27 2.28 0.14 7.71
N PRO A 28 1.98 0.74 8.88
CA PRO A 28 1.46 -0.03 10.02
C PRO A 28 0.09 -0.68 9.73
N LYS A 29 -0.78 -0.01 8.95
CA LYS A 29 -2.10 -0.52 8.59
C LYS A 29 -1.98 -1.70 7.62
N ILE A 30 -1.13 -1.58 6.62
CA ILE A 30 -0.86 -2.64 5.64
C ILE A 30 -0.26 -3.86 6.35
N VAL A 31 0.75 -3.66 7.20
CA VAL A 31 1.38 -4.76 7.96
C VAL A 31 0.36 -5.46 8.85
N LYS A 32 -0.47 -4.71 9.59
CA LYS A 32 -1.53 -5.31 10.43
C LYS A 32 -2.51 -6.13 9.60
N PHE A 33 -2.90 -5.63 8.43
CA PHE A 33 -3.75 -6.35 7.50
C PHE A 33 -3.08 -7.66 7.03
N LEU A 34 -1.82 -7.61 6.59
CA LEU A 34 -1.08 -8.79 6.14
C LEU A 34 -0.97 -9.84 7.24
N ILE A 35 -0.60 -9.45 8.47
CA ILE A 35 -0.53 -10.37 9.63
C ILE A 35 -1.90 -11.00 9.92
N SER A 36 -3.00 -10.26 9.75
CA SER A 36 -4.35 -10.80 10.03
C SER A 36 -4.85 -11.79 8.97
N ARG A 37 -4.21 -11.85 7.80
CA ARG A 37 -4.65 -12.67 6.66
C ARG A 37 -3.68 -13.78 6.30
N LEU A 38 -2.39 -13.59 6.58
CA LEU A 38 -1.35 -14.56 6.32
C LEU A 38 -1.05 -15.35 7.59
N ASP A 39 -0.77 -16.64 7.41
CA ASP A 39 -0.46 -17.53 8.52
C ASP A 39 0.77 -17.00 9.30
N PRO A 40 0.66 -16.77 10.62
CA PRO A 40 1.79 -16.33 11.44
C PRO A 40 2.94 -17.35 11.48
N ASP A 41 2.69 -18.62 11.15
CA ASP A 41 3.72 -19.66 11.03
C ASP A 41 4.39 -19.68 9.64
N SER A 42 3.91 -18.87 8.70
CA SER A 42 4.59 -18.69 7.42
C SER A 42 5.87 -17.89 7.63
N SER A 43 7.01 -18.42 7.19
CA SER A 43 8.33 -17.75 7.23
C SER A 43 8.42 -16.59 6.22
N VAL A 44 7.29 -15.96 5.90
CA VAL A 44 7.16 -14.96 4.85
C VAL A 44 7.55 -13.62 5.43
N ASP A 45 8.74 -13.15 5.07
CA ASP A 45 9.01 -11.73 5.18
C ASP A 45 8.09 -10.99 4.18
N PHE A 46 7.53 -9.84 4.58
CA PHE A 46 6.64 -9.07 3.70
C PHE A 46 7.41 -8.39 2.53
N SER A 47 8.61 -8.88 2.20
CA SER A 47 9.49 -8.32 1.17
C SER A 47 8.84 -8.33 -0.21
N CYS A 48 8.14 -9.42 -0.54
CA CYS A 48 7.52 -9.68 -1.84
C CYS A 48 6.20 -8.90 -2.12
N PHE A 49 5.62 -8.25 -1.11
CA PHE A 49 4.41 -7.46 -1.29
C PHE A 49 4.74 -6.09 -1.89
N GLN A 50 3.99 -5.73 -2.93
CA GLN A 50 4.07 -4.42 -3.57
C GLN A 50 2.67 -3.80 -3.61
N PHE A 51 2.60 -2.51 -3.32
CA PHE A 51 1.35 -1.75 -3.27
C PHE A 51 1.46 -0.53 -4.17
N ASP A 52 0.43 -0.30 -4.97
CA ASP A 52 0.32 0.88 -5.83
C ASP A 52 -0.51 1.93 -5.09
N ILE A 53 0.07 3.11 -4.88
CA ILE A 53 -0.60 4.24 -4.23
C ILE A 53 -0.78 5.35 -5.26
N ASP A 54 -2.02 5.55 -5.66
CA ASP A 54 -2.44 6.66 -6.49
C ASP A 54 -2.76 7.86 -5.59
N VAL A 55 -1.86 8.85 -5.63
CA VAL A 55 -1.99 10.06 -4.82
C VAL A 55 -3.11 10.95 -5.36
N GLU A 56 -3.25 11.06 -6.68
CA GLU A 56 -4.25 11.92 -7.33
C GLU A 56 -5.64 11.28 -7.29
N GLY A 57 -5.73 10.01 -7.69
CA GLY A 57 -6.94 9.19 -7.63
C GLY A 57 -7.29 8.71 -6.21
N ARG A 58 -6.45 9.01 -5.22
CA ARG A 58 -6.64 8.72 -3.79
C ARG A 58 -6.98 7.26 -3.53
N SER A 59 -6.21 6.36 -4.11
CA SER A 59 -6.47 4.93 -3.99
C SER A 59 -5.22 4.15 -3.61
N ILE A 60 -5.43 3.02 -2.98
CA ILE A 60 -4.40 2.03 -2.69
C ILE A 60 -4.83 0.69 -3.27
N GLY A 61 -3.92 0.03 -3.98
CA GLY A 61 -4.12 -1.28 -4.55
C GLY A 61 -2.95 -2.21 -4.23
N ILE A 62 -3.19 -3.50 -4.31
CA ILE A 62 -2.11 -4.49 -4.37
C ILE A 62 -1.58 -4.48 -5.80
N SER A 63 -0.27 -4.32 -5.96
CA SER A 63 0.34 -4.35 -7.28
C SER A 63 0.32 -5.75 -7.86
N ASN A 64 0.10 -5.85 -9.18
CA ASN A 64 0.10 -7.11 -9.92
C ASN A 64 1.47 -7.81 -9.93
N THR A 65 2.52 -7.13 -9.47
CA THR A 65 3.86 -7.68 -9.25
C THR A 65 3.97 -8.49 -7.95
N THR A 66 3.01 -8.34 -7.03
CA THR A 66 2.91 -9.20 -5.84
C THR A 66 2.66 -10.64 -6.31
N PRO A 67 3.41 -11.65 -5.80
CA PRO A 67 3.24 -13.03 -6.23
C PRO A 67 1.77 -13.48 -6.16
N HIS A 68 1.28 -14.10 -7.22
CA HIS A 68 -0.13 -14.46 -7.39
C HIS A 68 -0.70 -15.27 -6.22
N GLN A 69 0.12 -16.17 -5.65
CA GLN A 69 -0.28 -16.98 -4.50
C GLN A 69 -0.67 -16.14 -3.27
N TYR A 70 -0.04 -14.98 -3.07
CA TYR A 70 -0.40 -14.06 -2.00
C TYR A 70 -1.51 -13.11 -2.45
N TYR A 71 -1.42 -12.59 -3.68
CA TYR A 71 -2.43 -11.71 -4.25
C TYR A 71 -3.84 -12.28 -4.09
N SER A 72 -4.07 -13.53 -4.52
CA SER A 72 -5.38 -14.18 -4.43
C SER A 72 -5.89 -14.40 -3.00
N LEU A 73 -4.99 -14.46 -2.00
CA LEU A 73 -5.38 -14.61 -0.60
C LEU A 73 -5.90 -13.32 0.02
N ILE A 74 -5.40 -12.18 -0.47
CA ILE A 74 -5.66 -10.89 0.17
C ILE A 74 -6.51 -9.93 -0.66
N GLU A 75 -6.58 -10.07 -1.98
CA GLU A 75 -7.26 -9.11 -2.86
C GLU A 75 -8.73 -8.87 -2.50
N ALA A 76 -9.49 -9.95 -2.23
CA ALA A 76 -10.92 -9.87 -1.94
C ALA A 76 -11.22 -9.04 -0.68
N ASP A 77 -10.30 -9.06 0.28
CA ASP A 77 -10.41 -8.41 1.57
C ASP A 77 -9.57 -7.12 1.67
N PHE A 78 -8.69 -6.88 0.69
CA PHE A 78 -7.86 -5.70 0.68
C PHE A 78 -8.78 -4.51 0.52
N PRO A 79 -8.76 -3.57 1.50
CA PRO A 79 -9.67 -2.47 1.44
C PRO A 79 -9.37 -1.72 0.14
N LYS A 80 -10.42 -1.37 -0.59
CA LYS A 80 -10.38 -0.42 -1.70
C LYS A 80 -10.78 0.97 -1.16
N PRO A 81 -10.19 1.49 -0.08
CA PRO A 81 -10.65 2.77 0.41
C PRO A 81 -10.30 3.80 -0.66
N ILE A 82 -11.25 4.68 -0.92
CA ILE A 82 -10.89 6.06 -1.21
C ILE A 82 -10.09 6.48 0.02
N LEU A 83 -8.80 6.73 -0.14
CA LEU A 83 -7.96 7.18 0.95
C LEU A 83 -8.58 8.47 1.49
N GLU A 84 -9.29 8.38 2.62
CA GLU A 84 -9.83 9.55 3.31
C GLU A 84 -8.65 10.31 3.93
N PHE A 85 -8.03 11.12 3.09
CA PHE A 85 -7.05 12.11 3.48
C PHE A 85 -7.83 13.28 4.06
N THR A 86 -7.95 13.33 5.38
CA THR A 86 -8.37 14.57 6.05
C THR A 86 -7.39 15.66 5.62
N LYS A 87 -7.89 16.71 4.97
CA LYS A 87 -7.12 17.91 4.59
C LYS A 87 -6.26 18.34 5.78
N ILE A 88 -4.96 18.48 5.55
CA ILE A 88 -4.09 19.31 6.38
C ILE A 88 -4.51 20.77 6.15
#